data_AF-A0AA97HMN0-F1
#
_entry.id   AF-A0AA97HMN0-F1
#
_cell.length_a   1.000
_cell.length_b   1.000
_cell.length_c   1.000
_cell.angle_alpha   90.00
_cell.angle_beta   90.00
_cell.angle_gamma   90.00
#
_symmetry.space_group_name_H-M   'P 1'
#
loop_
_entity.id
_entity.type
_entity.pdbx_description
1 polymer ?
#
loop_
_entity_poly.entity_id
_entity_poly.type
_entity_poly.pdbx_seq_one_letter_code
_entity_poly.pdbx_strand_id
1 'polypeptide(L)'
;MRTPKVYSIASFAVTSLAVILVAALGQTAESQNDRAAQAKLSPQQVASLQYAGIPVAVPTEVPPGFEATSLDVTPVVSDDAFSGGYVIGYRHVDPNTGNQICFEVEAAMGGFGGPVPEHQTDALLPAFTQPLEDMEDYTYQLFWSDGGNELEGFPEPILFSDWIRGDRAYYRVASLTLDDPGCTRLAPETANEVLGSLQYLE
;
A
#
# COMPACT_ATOMS: atom_id res chain seq x y z
N MET A 1 -9.78 -37.47 -79.46
CA MET A 1 -10.84 -37.22 -78.46
C MET A 1 -10.28 -37.45 -77.07
N ARG A 2 -10.04 -36.38 -76.30
CA ARG A 2 -9.76 -36.40 -74.86
C ARG A 2 -10.42 -35.15 -74.28
N THR A 3 -11.39 -35.36 -73.39
CA THR A 3 -12.19 -34.35 -72.69
C THR A 3 -11.38 -33.60 -71.63
N PRO A 4 -11.63 -32.30 -71.41
CA PRO A 4 -11.02 -31.57 -70.29
C PRO A 4 -11.77 -31.86 -68.97
N LYS A 5 -11.03 -32.07 -67.88
CA LYS A 5 -11.56 -32.11 -66.52
C LYS A 5 -11.63 -30.67 -65.98
N VAL A 6 -12.83 -30.24 -65.62
CA VAL A 6 -13.10 -29.02 -64.86
C VAL A 6 -12.83 -29.33 -63.38
N TYR A 7 -11.99 -28.53 -62.72
CA TYR A 7 -11.83 -28.55 -61.27
C TYR A 7 -12.51 -27.31 -60.68
N SER A 8 -13.54 -27.55 -59.87
CA SER A 8 -14.21 -26.57 -59.01
C SER A 8 -13.34 -26.35 -57.77
N ILE A 9 -13.03 -25.10 -57.44
CA ILE A 9 -12.35 -24.73 -56.20
C ILE A 9 -13.31 -23.87 -55.39
N ALA A 10 -13.58 -24.34 -54.17
CA ALA A 10 -14.55 -23.83 -53.24
C ALA A 10 -14.23 -22.41 -52.74
N SER A 11 -15.29 -21.60 -52.56
CA SER A 11 -15.26 -20.35 -51.81
C SER A 11 -14.98 -20.62 -50.34
N PHE A 12 -13.91 -20.04 -49.80
CA PHE A 12 -13.68 -19.94 -48.36
C PHE A 12 -14.42 -18.72 -47.83
N ALA A 13 -15.40 -18.94 -46.96
CA ALA A 13 -16.00 -17.89 -46.15
C ALA A 13 -15.01 -17.51 -45.03
N VAL A 14 -14.47 -16.29 -45.10
CA VAL A 14 -13.71 -15.68 -44.00
C VAL A 14 -14.71 -15.03 -43.06
N THR A 15 -15.19 -15.78 -42.06
CA THR A 15 -15.78 -15.20 -40.85
C THR A 15 -14.66 -15.00 -39.83
N SER A 16 -13.97 -13.86 -39.90
CA SER A 16 -12.99 -13.48 -38.89
C SER A 16 -13.66 -12.73 -37.74
N LEU A 17 -13.47 -13.30 -36.56
CA LEU A 17 -13.77 -12.77 -35.23
C LEU A 17 -13.35 -11.31 -35.10
N ALA A 18 -14.27 -10.46 -34.63
CA ALA A 18 -13.95 -9.14 -34.10
C ALA A 18 -14.92 -8.75 -32.99
N VAL A 19 -14.94 -9.50 -31.89
CA VAL A 19 -15.46 -9.04 -30.60
C VAL A 19 -14.69 -9.80 -29.51
N ILE A 20 -14.49 -9.15 -28.36
CA ILE A 20 -13.80 -9.59 -27.13
C ILE A 20 -12.37 -9.04 -27.00
N LEU A 21 -12.27 -7.72 -26.84
CA LEU A 21 -11.12 -7.08 -26.17
C LEU A 21 -11.58 -5.88 -25.32
N VAL A 22 -12.69 -6.02 -24.58
CA VAL A 22 -13.24 -4.95 -23.71
C VAL A 22 -13.44 -5.42 -22.26
N ALA A 23 -13.50 -6.73 -21.98
CA ALA A 23 -13.77 -7.23 -20.63
C ALA A 23 -12.56 -7.18 -19.68
N ALA A 24 -11.33 -7.30 -20.18
CA ALA A 24 -10.12 -7.35 -19.33
C ALA A 24 -9.76 -5.97 -18.73
N LEU A 25 -10.06 -4.88 -19.43
CA LEU A 25 -9.79 -3.52 -18.95
C LEU A 25 -10.81 -3.04 -17.91
N GLY A 26 -12.01 -3.62 -17.91
CA GLY A 26 -13.06 -3.28 -16.94
C GLY A 26 -12.82 -3.88 -15.55
N GLN A 27 -12.29 -5.10 -15.51
CA GLN A 27 -12.09 -5.83 -14.24
C GLN A 27 -10.97 -5.24 -13.37
N THR A 28 -9.91 -4.70 -13.98
CA THR A 28 -8.82 -4.06 -13.24
C THR A 28 -9.25 -2.71 -12.68
N ALA A 29 -9.94 -1.88 -13.47
CA ALA A 29 -10.41 -0.57 -13.02
C ALA A 29 -11.46 -0.66 -11.90
N GLU A 30 -12.34 -1.66 -11.95
CA GLU A 30 -13.33 -1.90 -10.89
C GLU A 30 -12.64 -2.33 -9.58
N SER A 31 -11.67 -3.25 -9.65
CA SER A 31 -10.91 -3.67 -8.46
C SER A 31 -10.06 -2.55 -7.86
N GLN A 32 -9.47 -1.69 -8.68
CA GLN A 32 -8.69 -0.54 -8.20
C GLN A 32 -9.57 0.47 -7.48
N ASN A 33 -10.75 0.78 -8.04
CA ASN A 33 -11.70 1.71 -7.43
C ASN A 33 -12.24 1.17 -6.11
N ASP A 34 -12.52 -0.13 -6.03
CA ASP A 34 -12.97 -0.77 -4.80
C ASP A 34 -11.89 -0.70 -3.70
N ARG A 35 -10.63 -0.99 -4.04
CA ARG A 35 -9.51 -0.87 -3.09
C ARG A 35 -9.28 0.57 -2.65
N ALA A 36 -9.33 1.54 -3.57
CA ALA A 36 -9.24 2.96 -3.23
C ALA A 36 -10.36 3.38 -2.27
N ALA A 37 -11.59 2.93 -2.51
CA ALA A 37 -12.74 3.24 -1.67
C ALA A 37 -12.63 2.59 -0.28
N GLN A 38 -12.13 1.35 -0.19
CA GLN A 38 -11.81 0.68 1.07
C GLN A 38 -10.75 1.46 1.87
N ALA A 39 -9.71 1.92 1.18
CA ALA A 39 -8.65 2.77 1.72
C ALA A 39 -9.06 4.23 1.97
N LYS A 40 -10.35 4.58 1.81
CA LYS A 40 -10.87 5.95 2.02
C LYS A 40 -10.16 7.02 1.18
N LEU A 41 -9.62 6.65 0.03
CA LEU A 41 -8.93 7.58 -0.86
C LEU A 41 -9.91 8.25 -1.81
N SER A 42 -9.77 9.57 -1.95
CA SER A 42 -10.42 10.32 -3.02
C SER A 42 -9.79 10.01 -4.38
N PRO A 43 -10.52 10.20 -5.49
CA PRO A 43 -9.94 10.04 -6.83
C PRO A 43 -8.71 10.91 -7.07
N GLN A 44 -8.65 12.10 -6.45
CA GLN A 44 -7.49 12.99 -6.54
C GLN A 44 -6.27 12.40 -5.80
N GLN A 45 -6.45 11.81 -4.62
CA GLN A 45 -5.37 11.14 -3.89
C GLN A 45 -4.86 9.92 -4.67
N VAL A 46 -5.75 9.12 -5.25
CA VAL A 46 -5.37 7.99 -6.12
C VAL A 46 -4.52 8.46 -7.30
N ALA A 47 -4.96 9.52 -8.00
CA ALA A 47 -4.20 10.09 -9.10
C ALA A 47 -2.83 10.64 -8.65
N SER A 48 -2.77 11.26 -7.47
CA SER A 48 -1.51 11.77 -6.91
C SER A 48 -0.52 10.65 -6.58
N LEU A 49 -0.98 9.55 -5.99
CA LEU A 49 -0.15 8.40 -5.62
C LEU A 49 0.55 7.76 -6.85
N GLN A 50 -0.08 7.81 -8.02
CA GLN A 50 0.53 7.29 -9.26
C GLN A 50 1.80 8.06 -9.65
N TYR A 51 1.97 9.32 -9.22
CA TYR A 51 3.20 10.08 -9.48
C TYR A 51 4.41 9.60 -8.67
N ALA A 52 4.21 8.77 -7.64
CA ALA A 52 5.32 8.24 -6.85
C ALA A 52 6.29 7.42 -7.71
N GLY A 53 5.80 6.75 -8.76
CA GLY A 53 6.64 5.91 -9.65
C GLY A 53 7.03 4.55 -9.04
N ILE A 54 6.43 4.20 -7.91
CA ILE A 54 6.53 2.90 -7.22
C ILE A 54 5.13 2.26 -7.12
N PRO A 55 5.03 0.92 -6.94
CA PRO A 55 3.76 0.29 -6.63
C PRO A 55 3.13 0.90 -5.37
N VAL A 56 1.82 1.11 -5.41
CA VAL A 56 1.08 1.78 -4.34
C VAL A 56 0.35 0.72 -3.54
N ALA A 57 0.72 0.50 -2.28
CA ALA A 57 0.00 -0.35 -1.35
C ALA A 57 -0.88 0.48 -0.41
N VAL A 58 -2.13 0.07 -0.25
CA VAL A 58 -3.13 0.75 0.59
C VAL A 58 -3.83 -0.25 1.51
N PRO A 59 -4.30 0.16 2.69
CA PRO A 59 -5.02 -0.74 3.59
C PRO A 59 -6.42 -1.00 3.06
N THR A 60 -6.80 -2.28 2.95
CA THR A 60 -8.20 -2.64 2.64
C THR A 60 -9.08 -2.70 3.89
N GLU A 61 -8.48 -2.70 5.08
CA GLU A 61 -9.18 -2.65 6.36
C GLU A 61 -8.79 -1.38 7.12
N VAL A 62 -9.44 -0.25 6.77
CA VAL A 62 -9.32 1.00 7.52
C VAL A 62 -10.25 0.93 8.75
N PRO A 63 -9.75 1.21 9.98
CA PRO A 63 -10.59 1.11 11.18
C PRO A 63 -11.81 2.03 11.10
N PRO A 64 -12.96 1.65 11.70
CA PRO A 64 -14.18 2.45 11.61
C PRO A 64 -14.00 3.89 12.09
N GLY A 65 -14.48 4.85 11.30
CA GLY A 65 -14.43 6.28 11.63
C GLY A 65 -13.13 6.98 11.25
N PHE A 66 -12.13 6.27 10.72
CA PHE A 66 -10.95 6.90 10.13
C PHE A 66 -11.22 7.37 8.71
N GLU A 67 -10.58 8.50 8.36
CA GLU A 67 -10.56 9.07 7.02
C GLU A 67 -9.10 9.34 6.59
N ALA A 68 -8.81 9.23 5.29
CA ALA A 68 -7.52 9.63 4.75
C ALA A 68 -7.43 11.16 4.67
N THR A 69 -6.63 11.78 5.55
CA THR A 69 -6.58 13.23 5.73
C THR A 69 -5.38 13.92 5.09
N SER A 70 -4.28 13.21 4.88
CA SER A 70 -3.07 13.76 4.28
C SER A 70 -2.48 12.79 3.28
N LEU A 71 -1.77 13.36 2.31
CA LEU A 71 -1.02 12.63 1.31
C LEU A 71 0.23 13.42 0.98
N ASP A 72 1.39 12.82 1.20
CA ASP A 72 2.66 13.31 0.67
C ASP A 72 3.19 12.31 -0.37
N VAL A 73 3.74 12.81 -1.46
CA VAL A 73 4.24 12.00 -2.57
C VAL A 73 5.59 12.55 -3.01
N THR A 74 6.61 11.73 -2.86
CA THR A 74 7.94 11.98 -3.42
C THR A 74 8.09 11.13 -4.68
N PRO A 75 8.20 11.73 -5.88
CA PRO A 75 8.40 10.97 -7.10
C PRO A 75 9.80 10.35 -7.15
N VAL A 76 9.90 9.16 -7.76
CA VAL A 76 11.19 8.60 -8.18
C VAL A 76 11.81 9.53 -9.22
N VAL A 77 13.02 10.04 -8.93
CA VAL A 77 13.77 10.95 -9.82
C VAL A 77 15.07 10.35 -10.33
N SER A 78 15.54 9.26 -9.72
CA SER A 78 16.65 8.44 -10.19
C SER A 78 16.44 6.97 -9.78
N ASP A 79 17.19 6.06 -10.39
CA ASP A 79 17.17 4.64 -10.00
C ASP A 79 17.93 4.38 -8.67
N ASP A 80 18.33 5.42 -7.95
CA ASP A 80 19.00 5.29 -6.66
C ASP A 80 18.00 4.85 -5.60
N ALA A 81 18.44 3.96 -4.70
CA ALA A 81 17.62 3.36 -3.64
C ALA A 81 17.12 4.35 -2.56
N PHE A 82 17.24 5.67 -2.74
CA PHE A 82 16.76 6.67 -1.79
C PHE A 82 15.82 7.69 -2.44
N SER A 83 15.44 7.49 -3.70
CA SER A 83 14.52 8.37 -4.41
C SER A 83 13.13 7.72 -4.46
N GLY A 84 12.08 8.49 -4.14
CA GLY A 84 10.70 8.03 -4.26
C GLY A 84 10.08 7.48 -2.98
N GLY A 85 8.78 7.75 -2.82
CA GLY A 85 7.99 7.31 -1.68
C GLY A 85 6.64 8.01 -1.61
N TYR A 86 5.82 7.61 -0.65
CA TYR A 86 4.61 8.32 -0.28
C TYR A 86 4.27 8.10 1.19
N VAL A 87 3.46 9.00 1.74
CA VAL A 87 2.87 8.87 3.08
C VAL A 87 1.38 9.18 2.97
N ILE A 88 0.54 8.25 3.42
CA ILE A 88 -0.91 8.45 3.53
C ILE A 88 -1.27 8.53 5.01
N GLY A 89 -1.68 9.70 5.49
CA GLY A 89 -2.09 9.88 6.88
C GLY A 89 -3.60 9.70 7.05
N TYR A 90 -3.97 8.91 8.05
CA TYR A 90 -5.34 8.62 8.45
C TYR A 90 -5.63 9.19 9.83
N ARG A 91 -6.84 9.71 10.02
CA ARG A 91 -7.26 10.34 11.28
C ARG A 91 -8.68 9.95 11.64
N HIS A 92 -8.89 9.72 12.92
CA HIS A 92 -10.19 9.61 13.55
C HIS A 92 -10.27 10.58 14.74
N VAL A 93 -11.41 11.25 14.90
CA VAL A 93 -11.70 12.05 16.10
C VAL A 93 -12.78 11.33 16.88
N ASP A 94 -12.46 10.88 18.10
CA ASP A 94 -13.44 10.24 18.98
C ASP A 94 -14.53 11.25 19.34
N PRO A 95 -15.80 11.01 18.98
CA PRO A 95 -16.88 11.96 19.22
C PRO A 95 -17.19 12.19 20.70
N ASN A 96 -16.75 11.30 21.59
CA ASN A 96 -17.02 11.40 23.03
C ASN A 96 -15.93 12.18 23.77
N THR A 97 -14.67 12.02 23.35
CA THR A 97 -13.52 12.61 24.04
C THR A 97 -12.92 13.80 23.30
N GLY A 98 -13.14 13.90 21.99
CA GLY A 98 -12.47 14.87 21.11
C GLY A 98 -11.01 14.52 20.82
N ASN A 99 -10.51 13.39 21.34
CA ASN A 99 -9.15 12.93 21.09
C ASN A 99 -9.01 12.48 19.64
N GLN A 100 -7.84 12.74 19.06
CA GLN A 100 -7.54 12.33 17.69
C GLN A 100 -6.64 11.09 17.74
N ILE A 101 -7.03 10.04 17.02
CA ILE A 101 -6.20 8.85 16.83
C ILE A 101 -5.76 8.86 15.38
N CYS A 102 -4.48 8.64 15.14
CA CYS A 102 -3.89 8.76 13.81
C CYS A 102 -2.89 7.64 13.53
N PHE A 103 -2.79 7.28 12.26
CA PHE A 103 -1.74 6.42 11.74
C PHE A 103 -1.42 6.84 10.32
N GLU A 104 -0.32 6.32 9.80
CA GLU A 104 0.08 6.50 8.42
C GLU A 104 0.50 5.20 7.79
N VAL A 105 0.33 5.14 6.47
CA VAL A 105 0.90 4.10 5.63
C VAL A 105 1.97 4.76 4.78
N GLU A 106 3.19 4.26 4.95
CA GLU A 106 4.37 4.79 4.28
C GLU A 106 4.88 3.80 3.24
N ALA A 107 5.41 4.33 2.15
CA ALA A 107 6.27 3.61 1.24
C ALA A 107 7.54 4.41 0.97
N ALA A 108 8.68 3.73 0.97
CA ALA A 108 9.98 4.33 0.66
C ALA A 108 10.88 3.34 -0.07
N MET A 109 11.81 3.85 -0.87
CA MET A 109 12.82 3.02 -1.53
C MET A 109 14.07 2.77 -0.67
N GLY A 110 14.27 3.53 0.41
CA GLY A 110 15.42 3.42 1.31
C GLY A 110 15.34 4.31 2.55
N GLY A 111 16.46 4.44 3.27
CA GLY A 111 16.55 5.28 4.47
C GLY A 111 16.11 4.58 5.76
N PHE A 112 16.16 3.24 5.79
CA PHE A 112 15.64 2.45 6.90
C PHE A 112 16.58 2.47 8.10
N GLY A 113 16.03 2.75 9.28
CA GLY A 113 16.75 2.68 10.54
C GLY A 113 16.15 3.61 11.58
N GLY A 114 16.61 3.46 12.81
CA GLY A 114 16.16 4.25 13.94
C GLY A 114 16.38 3.50 15.25
N PRO A 115 16.19 4.17 16.39
CA PRO A 115 16.01 3.47 17.65
C PRO A 115 14.81 2.51 17.53
N VAL A 116 14.78 1.51 18.40
CA VAL A 116 13.68 0.54 18.47
C VAL A 116 12.99 0.72 19.83
N PRO A 117 11.66 0.92 19.86
CA PRO A 117 10.89 1.00 21.11
C PRO A 117 10.99 -0.26 21.98
N GLU A 118 10.59 -0.11 23.24
CA GLU A 118 10.68 -1.16 24.27
C GLU A 118 9.73 -2.35 24.06
N HIS A 119 8.61 -2.14 23.36
CA HIS A 119 7.62 -3.18 23.10
C HIS A 119 7.62 -3.61 21.64
N GLN A 120 7.43 -4.91 21.42
CA GLN A 120 7.35 -5.50 20.08
C GLN A 120 6.43 -6.73 20.04
N THR A 121 5.90 -7.00 18.86
CA THR A 121 5.15 -8.23 18.54
C THR A 121 5.35 -8.59 17.06
N ASP A 122 5.05 -9.83 16.69
CA ASP A 122 5.15 -10.27 15.30
C ASP A 122 4.18 -9.48 14.42
N ALA A 123 4.66 -9.04 13.26
CA ALA A 123 3.88 -8.30 12.28
C ALA A 123 2.96 -9.25 11.49
N LEU A 124 1.72 -8.82 11.26
CA LEU A 124 0.86 -9.46 10.25
C LEU A 124 1.30 -9.01 8.86
N LEU A 125 1.74 -9.96 8.04
CA LEU A 125 2.34 -9.65 6.75
C LEU A 125 1.30 -9.49 5.63
N PRO A 126 1.39 -8.41 4.83
CA PRO A 126 0.65 -8.30 3.57
C PRO A 126 0.92 -9.48 2.63
N ALA A 127 -0.07 -9.84 1.82
CA ALA A 127 0.07 -10.95 0.86
C ALA A 127 1.15 -10.73 -0.21
N PHE A 128 1.53 -9.48 -0.47
CA PHE A 128 2.59 -9.13 -1.43
C PHE A 128 4.02 -9.21 -0.86
N THR A 129 4.17 -9.55 0.43
CA THR A 129 5.47 -9.55 1.10
C THR A 129 6.45 -10.47 0.39
N GLN A 130 7.62 -9.95 0.04
CA GLN A 130 8.70 -10.71 -0.57
C GLN A 130 9.63 -11.30 0.51
N PRO A 131 10.17 -12.51 0.30
CA PRO A 131 11.13 -13.08 1.22
C PRO A 131 12.42 -12.25 1.28
N LEU A 132 13.04 -12.25 2.47
CA LEU A 132 14.37 -11.71 2.69
C LEU A 132 15.38 -12.82 2.39
N GLU A 133 15.90 -12.85 1.17
CA GLU A 133 16.80 -13.92 0.68
C GLU A 133 18.06 -14.11 1.56
N ASP A 134 18.51 -13.04 2.23
CA ASP A 134 19.71 -13.05 3.07
C ASP A 134 19.42 -13.20 4.58
N MET A 135 18.15 -13.40 4.98
CA MET A 135 17.77 -13.49 6.39
C MET A 135 16.68 -14.55 6.64
N GLU A 136 17.06 -15.82 6.56
CA GLU A 136 16.14 -16.98 6.70
C GLU A 136 15.35 -17.02 8.02
N ASP A 137 15.86 -16.39 9.09
CA ASP A 137 15.21 -16.36 10.42
C ASP A 137 14.61 -14.99 10.78
N TYR A 138 14.57 -14.03 9.85
CA TYR A 138 14.02 -12.71 10.14
C TYR A 138 12.51 -12.75 10.25
N THR A 139 11.99 -12.32 11.41
CA THR A 139 10.57 -12.13 11.63
C THR A 139 10.28 -10.64 11.69
N TYR A 140 9.49 -10.14 10.77
CA TYR A 140 9.02 -8.76 10.78
C TYR A 140 8.25 -8.47 12.08
N GLN A 141 8.51 -7.31 12.67
CA GLN A 141 7.94 -6.90 13.94
C GLN A 141 7.11 -5.61 13.79
N LEU A 142 6.19 -5.43 14.73
CA LEU A 142 5.53 -4.17 15.05
C LEU A 142 6.07 -3.69 16.39
N PHE A 143 6.53 -2.44 16.46
CA PHE A 143 7.12 -1.84 17.66
C PHE A 143 6.26 -0.70 18.19
N TRP A 144 6.27 -0.49 19.51
CA TRP A 144 5.63 0.68 20.12
C TRP A 144 6.22 1.07 21.47
N SER A 145 5.94 2.31 21.90
CA SER A 145 6.13 2.77 23.27
C SER A 145 4.81 3.26 23.87
N ASP A 146 4.66 3.09 25.18
CA ASP A 146 3.50 3.62 25.92
C ASP A 146 3.72 5.05 26.42
N GLY A 147 4.97 5.51 26.44
CA GLY A 147 5.36 6.86 26.82
C GLY A 147 6.42 7.45 25.89
N GLY A 148 6.61 8.76 26.01
CA GLY A 148 7.74 9.46 25.41
C GLY A 148 8.98 9.33 26.29
N ASN A 149 10.10 8.93 25.68
CA ASN A 149 11.44 9.00 26.24
C ASN A 149 12.38 9.75 25.28
N GLU A 150 12.58 11.05 25.53
CA GLU A 150 13.48 11.90 24.74
C GLU A 150 14.92 11.34 24.66
N LEU A 151 15.39 10.65 25.70
CA LEU A 151 16.74 10.07 25.74
C LEU A 151 16.90 8.86 24.83
N GLU A 152 15.79 8.20 24.49
CA GLU A 152 15.74 7.03 23.59
C GLU A 152 15.32 7.43 22.17
N GLY A 153 15.18 8.73 21.90
CA GLY A 153 14.85 9.25 20.56
C GLY A 153 13.36 9.27 20.25
N PHE A 154 12.50 9.01 21.23
CA PHE A 154 11.04 9.00 21.06
C PHE A 154 10.38 9.96 22.05
N PRO A 155 10.28 11.27 21.76
CA PRO A 155 9.71 12.23 22.70
C PRO A 155 8.23 11.99 23.05
N GLU A 156 7.54 11.16 22.27
CA GLU A 156 6.11 10.87 22.39
C GLU A 156 5.85 9.36 22.20
N PRO A 157 4.68 8.84 22.62
CA PRO A 157 4.27 7.48 22.28
C PRO A 157 4.33 7.25 20.77
N ILE A 158 5.07 6.24 20.35
CA ILE A 158 5.26 5.92 18.93
C ILE A 158 4.77 4.51 18.63
N LEU A 159 4.40 4.26 17.39
CA LEU A 159 4.22 2.92 16.85
C LEU A 159 4.73 2.87 15.41
N PHE A 160 5.43 1.81 15.05
CA PHE A 160 5.76 1.53 13.65
C PHE A 160 6.03 0.05 13.43
N SER A 161 5.71 -0.45 12.24
CA SER A 161 6.17 -1.76 11.79
C SER A 161 7.58 -1.66 11.20
N ASP A 162 8.24 -2.81 11.11
CA ASP A 162 9.34 -2.97 10.19
C ASP A 162 8.93 -2.56 8.77
N TRP A 163 9.94 -2.21 7.99
CA TRP A 163 9.83 -1.97 6.56
C TRP A 163 9.63 -3.30 5.82
N ILE A 164 8.37 -3.58 5.46
CA ILE A 164 7.97 -4.78 4.73
C ILE A 164 8.42 -4.66 3.28
N ARG A 165 9.22 -5.64 2.82
CA ARG A 165 9.70 -5.66 1.43
C ARG A 165 8.57 -6.03 0.49
N GLY A 166 8.26 -5.17 -0.47
CA GLY A 166 7.39 -5.48 -1.59
C GLY A 166 8.10 -5.29 -2.94
N ASP A 167 7.32 -5.17 -4.01
CA ASP A 167 7.84 -4.84 -5.32
C ASP A 167 8.34 -3.39 -5.36
N ARG A 168 9.63 -3.23 -5.67
CA ARG A 168 10.37 -1.95 -5.89
C ARG A 168 10.38 -0.93 -4.75
N ALA A 169 9.69 -1.18 -3.65
CA ALA A 169 9.66 -0.32 -2.47
C ALA A 169 9.44 -1.15 -1.20
N TYR A 170 9.57 -0.48 -0.06
CA TYR A 170 9.29 -1.01 1.26
C TYR A 170 8.13 -0.26 1.88
N TYR A 171 7.31 -0.95 2.65
CA TYR A 171 6.04 -0.45 3.16
C TYR A 171 5.97 -0.63 4.67
N ARG A 172 5.35 0.31 5.39
CA ARG A 172 5.08 0.15 6.82
C ARG A 172 3.81 0.87 7.25
N VAL A 173 3.32 0.50 8.42
CA VAL A 173 2.34 1.29 9.18
C VAL A 173 3.08 1.99 10.30
N ALA A 174 2.83 3.28 10.51
CA ALA A 174 3.41 4.05 11.61
C ALA A 174 2.39 5.00 12.24
N SER A 175 2.75 5.58 13.38
CA SER A 175 1.98 6.65 14.02
C SER A 175 2.31 8.00 13.38
N LEU A 176 1.28 8.77 13.00
CA LEU A 176 1.38 10.14 12.46
C LEU A 176 1.82 11.19 13.52
N THR A 177 2.38 10.76 14.65
CA THR A 177 2.61 11.62 15.83
C THR A 177 3.72 12.64 15.61
N LEU A 178 4.74 12.30 14.82
CA LEU A 178 5.90 13.18 14.62
C LEU A 178 5.56 14.48 13.88
N ASP A 179 4.50 14.48 13.06
CA ASP A 179 4.10 15.62 12.23
C ASP A 179 2.81 16.30 12.69
N ASP A 180 2.06 15.73 13.64
CA ASP A 180 0.86 16.35 14.23
C ASP A 180 0.75 16.08 15.75
N PRO A 181 1.10 17.07 16.61
CA PRO A 181 1.16 16.92 18.07
C PRO A 181 -0.22 16.74 18.75
N GLY A 182 -1.31 16.66 17.98
CA GLY A 182 -2.65 16.34 18.49
C GLY A 182 -3.07 14.87 18.36
N CYS A 183 -2.24 14.04 17.71
CA CYS A 183 -2.55 12.66 17.41
C CYS A 183 -2.08 11.70 18.51
N THR A 184 -2.90 10.71 18.84
CA THR A 184 -2.48 9.51 19.56
C THR A 184 -2.31 8.35 18.58
N ARG A 185 -1.38 7.44 18.89
CA ARG A 185 -1.15 6.24 18.08
C ARG A 185 -2.32 5.27 18.12
N LEU A 186 -2.43 4.41 17.11
CA LEU A 186 -3.27 3.22 17.14
C LEU A 186 -2.86 2.26 18.26
N ALA A 187 -3.81 1.42 18.69
CA ALA A 187 -3.51 0.22 19.45
C ALA A 187 -2.69 -0.76 18.59
N PRO A 188 -1.70 -1.48 19.16
CA PRO A 188 -0.83 -2.37 18.40
C PRO A 188 -1.59 -3.43 17.59
N GLU A 189 -2.64 -4.01 18.16
CA GLU A 189 -3.46 -5.04 17.51
C GLU A 189 -4.14 -4.49 16.25
N THR A 190 -4.74 -3.29 16.35
CA THR A 190 -5.37 -2.61 15.22
C THR A 190 -4.36 -2.21 14.16
N ALA A 191 -3.18 -1.74 14.55
CA ALA A 191 -2.12 -1.43 13.59
C ALA A 191 -1.65 -2.67 12.82
N ASN A 192 -1.60 -3.83 13.49
CA ASN A 192 -1.28 -5.10 12.86
C ASN A 192 -2.37 -5.53 11.86
N GLU A 193 -3.65 -5.34 12.17
CA GLU A 193 -4.75 -5.58 11.23
C GLU A 193 -4.62 -4.68 9.98
N VAL A 194 -4.36 -3.39 10.18
CA VAL A 194 -4.11 -2.44 9.07
C VAL A 194 -2.93 -2.90 8.22
N LEU A 195 -1.81 -3.27 8.84
CA LEU A 195 -0.61 -3.73 8.16
C LEU A 195 -0.88 -5.00 7.34
N GLY A 196 -1.50 -6.01 7.95
CA GLY A 196 -1.83 -7.26 7.26
C GLY A 196 -2.83 -7.07 6.11
N SER A 197 -3.63 -6.01 6.16
CA SER A 197 -4.62 -5.65 5.13
C SER A 197 -4.05 -4.90 3.92
N LEU A 198 -2.75 -4.54 3.91
CA LEU A 198 -2.20 -3.80 2.78
C LEU A 198 -2.30 -4.61 1.49
N GLN A 199 -2.81 -3.98 0.43
CA GLN A 199 -2.88 -4.53 -0.93
C GLN A 199 -2.45 -3.50 -1.95
N TYR A 200 -1.89 -3.96 -3.07
CA TYR A 200 -1.57 -3.06 -4.17
C TYR A 200 -2.83 -2.45 -4.80
N LEU A 201 -2.73 -1.18 -5.16
CA LEU A 201 -3.73 -0.41 -5.85
C LEU A 201 -3.60 -0.64 -7.38
N GLU A 202 -3.87 -1.88 -7.80
CA GLU A 202 -3.86 -2.35 -9.20
C GLU A 202 -5.26 -2.41 -9.83
#